data_AF-A0A931AUT6-F1
#
_entry.id   AF-A0A931AUT6-F1
#
_cell.length_a   1.000
_cell.length_b   1.000
_cell.length_c   1.000
_cell.angle_alpha   90.00
_cell.angle_beta   90.00
_cell.angle_gamma   90.00
#
_symmetry.space_group_name_H-M   'P 1'
#
loop_
_entity.id
_entity.type
_entity.pdbx_description
1 polymer ?
#
loop_
_entity_poly.entity_id
_entity_poly.type
_entity_poly.pdbx_seq_one_letter_code
_entity_poly.pdbx_strand_id
1 'polypeptide(L)'
;MDKKQLKRIKNRKGFIAALDQNSSRIPDILKKYGISEVEYNSEEEMYNFVHEMRTRIISSPGFTSEHILGVILSEHTMNNKIKG
;
A
#
# COMPACT_ATOMS: atom_id res chain seq x y z
N MET A 1 0.98 17.97 13.26
CA MET A 1 1.47 17.68 11.90
C MET A 1 2.93 18.12 11.82
N ASP A 2 3.83 17.24 11.38
CA ASP A 2 5.27 17.55 11.29
C ASP A 2 5.51 18.68 10.27
N LYS A 3 6.20 19.76 10.68
CA LYS A 3 6.52 20.91 9.82
C LYS A 3 7.32 20.50 8.57
N LYS A 4 8.12 19.44 8.63
CA LYS A 4 8.88 18.87 7.51
C LYS A 4 7.96 18.19 6.51
N GLN A 5 6.99 17.40 6.98
CA GLN A 5 5.98 16.76 6.11
C GLN A 5 5.13 17.80 5.39
N LEU A 6 4.66 18.84 6.10
CA LEU A 6 3.89 19.94 5.48
C LEU A 6 4.70 20.65 4.37
N LYS A 7 5.97 21.01 4.64
CA LYS A 7 6.83 21.64 3.64
C LYS A 7 7.07 20.73 2.43
N ARG A 8 7.21 19.42 2.64
CA ARG A 8 7.37 18.43 1.57
C ARG A 8 6.16 18.41 0.65
N ILE A 9 4.95 18.24 1.21
CA ILE A 9 3.70 18.19 0.45
C ILE A 9 3.43 19.52 -0.28
N LYS A 10 3.71 20.66 0.37
CA LYS A 10 3.45 21.98 -0.22
C LYS A 10 4.38 22.33 -1.38
N ASN A 11 5.66 21.95 -1.30
CA ASN A 11 6.70 22.56 -2.15
C ASN A 11 7.39 21.58 -3.12
N ARG A 12 7.36 20.26 -2.89
CA ARG A 12 8.04 19.30 -3.79
C ARG A 12 7.12 18.89 -4.94
N LYS A 13 7.70 18.65 -6.12
CA LYS A 13 7.02 18.02 -7.25
C LYS A 13 6.96 16.51 -7.06
N GLY A 14 5.83 15.90 -7.42
CA GLY A 14 5.61 14.47 -7.30
C GLY A 14 4.12 14.15 -7.19
N PHE A 15 3.80 12.94 -6.76
CA PHE A 15 2.44 12.45 -6.61
C PHE A 15 2.25 11.67 -5.29
N ILE A 16 1.01 11.34 -4.99
CA ILE A 16 0.63 10.51 -3.83
C ILE A 16 0.36 9.09 -4.31
N ALA A 17 0.97 8.10 -3.65
CA ALA A 17 0.65 6.69 -3.90
C ALA A 17 -0.55 6.29 -3.04
N ALA A 18 -1.61 5.79 -3.68
CA ALA A 18 -2.83 5.33 -2.98
C ALA A 18 -2.79 3.81 -2.80
N LEU A 19 -2.61 3.35 -1.55
CA LEU A 19 -2.59 1.94 -1.15
C LEU A 19 -3.69 1.66 -0.08
N ASP A 20 -4.80 2.39 -0.20
CA ASP A 20 -5.92 2.48 0.75
C ASP A 20 -7.19 1.80 0.23
N GLN A 21 -7.04 0.78 -0.61
CA GLN A 21 -8.18 0.18 -1.27
C GLN A 21 -9.18 -0.42 -0.27
N ASN A 22 -10.47 -0.16 -0.51
CA ASN A 22 -11.58 -0.69 0.28
C ASN A 22 -11.52 -2.21 0.35
N SER A 23 -11.86 -2.78 1.51
CA SER A 23 -11.88 -4.22 1.75
C SER A 23 -12.68 -5.00 0.70
N SER A 24 -13.83 -4.45 0.28
CA SER A 24 -14.69 -5.07 -0.75
C SER A 24 -14.05 -5.14 -2.14
N ARG A 25 -12.97 -4.39 -2.40
CA ARG A 25 -12.23 -4.43 -3.67
C ARG A 25 -10.96 -5.28 -3.62
N ILE A 26 -10.60 -5.83 -2.45
CA ILE A 26 -9.39 -6.64 -2.31
C ILE A 26 -9.41 -7.87 -3.24
N PRO A 27 -10.51 -8.64 -3.37
CA PRO A 27 -10.55 -9.77 -4.30
C PRO A 27 -10.23 -9.37 -5.75
N ASP A 28 -10.86 -8.29 -6.23
CA ASP A 28 -10.63 -7.76 -7.58
C ASP A 28 -9.17 -7.30 -7.79
N ILE A 29 -8.55 -6.73 -6.76
CA ILE A 29 -7.17 -6.25 -6.82
C ILE A 29 -6.19 -7.42 -6.84
N LEU A 30 -6.38 -8.40 -5.96
CA LEU A 30 -5.57 -9.62 -5.92
C LEU A 30 -5.65 -10.35 -7.26
N LYS A 31 -6.85 -10.48 -7.83
CA LYS A 31 -7.06 -11.07 -9.16
C LYS A 31 -6.30 -10.33 -10.25
N LYS A 32 -6.35 -8.99 -10.27
CA LYS A 32 -5.57 -8.17 -11.23
C LYS A 32 -4.06 -8.27 -11.01
N TYR A 33 -3.66 -8.52 -9.77
CA TYR A 33 -2.26 -8.74 -9.39
C TYR A 33 -1.78 -10.18 -9.68
N GLY A 34 -2.69 -11.07 -10.07
CA GLY A 34 -2.39 -12.46 -10.47
C GLY A 34 -2.68 -13.51 -9.40
N ILE A 35 -3.34 -13.15 -8.30
CA ILE A 35 -3.75 -14.06 -7.21
C ILE A 35 -5.26 -14.31 -7.35
N SER A 36 -5.62 -15.55 -7.66
CA SER A 36 -7.00 -16.01 -7.83
C SER A 36 -7.69 -16.23 -6.48
N GLU A 37 -9.03 -16.19 -6.47
CA GLU A 37 -9.84 -16.43 -5.27
C GLU A 37 -9.71 -17.85 -4.72
N VAL A 38 -9.21 -18.80 -5.52
CA VAL A 38 -8.93 -20.19 -5.09
C VAL A 38 -7.61 -20.34 -4.34
N GLU A 39 -6.78 -19.29 -4.30
CA GLU A 39 -5.46 -19.31 -3.65
C GLU A 39 -5.52 -18.93 -2.16
N TYR A 40 -6.67 -18.45 -1.66
CA TYR A 40 -6.91 -18.17 -0.25
C TYR A 40 -8.24 -18.78 0.21
N ASN A 41 -8.25 -19.27 1.44
CA ASN A 41 -9.39 -20.00 2.02
C ASN A 41 -10.09 -19.20 3.13
N SER A 42 -9.54 -18.05 3.50
CA SER A 42 -10.08 -17.19 4.55
C SER A 42 -9.89 -15.71 4.25
N GLU A 43 -10.66 -14.87 4.92
CA GLU A 43 -10.50 -13.42 4.86
C GLU A 43 -9.12 -12.97 5.41
N GLU A 44 -8.62 -13.67 6.43
CA GLU A 44 -7.28 -13.42 6.98
C GLU A 44 -6.19 -13.70 5.94
N GLU A 45 -6.25 -14.84 5.23
CA GLU A 45 -5.31 -15.15 4.14
C GLU A 45 -5.39 -14.12 3.01
N MET A 46 -6.59 -13.69 2.64
CA MET A 46 -6.79 -12.62 1.66
C MET A 46 -6.12 -11.30 2.10
N TYR A 47 -6.26 -10.91 3.36
CA TYR A 47 -5.59 -9.71 3.89
C TYR A 47 -4.07 -9.85 3.99
N ASN A 48 -3.57 -11.07 4.23
CA ASN A 48 -2.14 -11.34 4.20
C ASN A 48 -1.58 -11.16 2.78
N PHE A 49 -2.25 -11.70 1.76
CA PHE A 49 -1.83 -11.51 0.35
C PHE A 49 -1.80 -10.03 -0.06
N VAL A 50 -2.82 -9.24 0.29
CA VAL A 50 -2.80 -7.81 -0.05
C VAL A 50 -1.73 -7.05 0.74
N HIS A 51 -1.44 -7.46 1.97
CA HIS A 51 -0.36 -6.90 2.77
C HIS A 51 1.02 -7.21 2.17
N GLU A 52 1.24 -8.44 1.69
CA GLU A 52 2.45 -8.83 0.98
C GLU A 52 2.63 -8.04 -0.32
N MET A 53 1.55 -7.89 -1.11
CA MET A 53 1.55 -7.05 -2.31
C MET A 53 1.97 -5.61 -1.97
N ARG A 54 1.37 -5.00 -0.94
CA ARG A 54 1.70 -3.63 -0.50
C ARG A 54 3.14 -3.54 0.01
N THR A 55 3.60 -4.54 0.77
CA THR A 55 4.97 -4.65 1.26
C THR A 55 5.96 -4.69 0.10
N ARG A 56 5.69 -5.47 -0.94
CA ARG A 56 6.50 -5.53 -2.17
C ARG A 56 6.56 -4.18 -2.87
N ILE A 57 5.42 -3.50 -3.03
CA ILE A 57 5.35 -2.17 -3.67
C ILE A 57 6.19 -1.16 -2.90
N ILE A 58 5.97 -1.03 -1.58
CA ILE A 58 6.66 -0.05 -0.73
C ILE A 58 8.16 -0.34 -0.64
N SER A 59 8.54 -1.61 -0.69
CA SER A 59 9.93 -2.05 -0.61
C SER A 59 10.68 -2.04 -1.95
N SER A 60 10.00 -1.71 -3.05
CA SER A 60 10.60 -1.70 -4.38
C SER A 60 11.68 -0.61 -4.48
N PRO A 61 12.80 -0.86 -5.18
CA PRO A 61 13.80 0.18 -5.46
C PRO A 61 13.22 1.42 -6.18
N GLY A 62 12.12 1.25 -6.92
CA GLY A 62 11.42 2.37 -7.58
C GLY A 62 10.50 3.17 -6.66
N PHE A 63 10.21 2.69 -5.44
CA PHE A 63 9.35 3.37 -4.48
C PHE A 63 10.15 4.38 -3.66
N THR A 64 10.58 5.46 -4.31
CA THR A 64 11.50 6.44 -3.72
C THR A 64 10.86 7.80 -3.46
N SER A 65 11.53 8.59 -2.63
CA SER A 65 11.13 9.97 -2.35
C SER A 65 11.36 10.96 -3.50
N GLU A 66 11.87 10.49 -4.65
CA GLU A 66 12.10 11.31 -5.83
C GLU A 66 10.77 11.81 -6.42
N HIS A 67 9.80 10.91 -6.56
CA HIS A 67 8.48 11.22 -7.13
C HIS A 67 7.32 10.96 -6.17
N ILE A 68 7.48 10.12 -5.14
CA ILE A 68 6.42 9.80 -4.19
C ILE A 68 6.50 10.74 -2.99
N LEU A 69 5.52 11.63 -2.86
CA LEU A 69 5.50 12.63 -1.79
C LEU A 69 4.94 12.11 -0.48
N GLY A 70 4.00 11.16 -0.57
CA GLY A 70 3.33 10.51 0.54
C GLY A 70 2.52 9.32 0.06
N VAL A 71 1.97 8.56 1.01
CA VAL A 71 1.19 7.35 0.76
C VAL A 71 -0.09 7.42 1.58
N ILE A 72 -1.22 7.05 0.98
CA ILE A 72 -2.47 6.81 1.71
C ILE A 72 -2.54 5.30 1.97
N LEU A 73 -2.75 4.93 3.22
CA LEU A 73 -2.76 3.54 3.67
C LEU A 73 -4.14 3.19 4.22
N SER A 74 -4.57 1.94 4.00
CA SER A 74 -5.66 1.37 4.78
C SER A 74 -5.22 1.16 6.23
N GLU A 75 -6.16 1.21 7.17
CA GLU A 75 -5.92 0.96 8.60
C GLU A 75 -5.18 -0.37 8.85
N HIS A 76 -5.60 -1.45 8.18
CA HIS A 76 -4.96 -2.76 8.28
C HIS A 76 -3.46 -2.70 7.93
N THR A 77 -3.06 -1.96 6.89
CA THR A 77 -1.65 -1.82 6.52
C THR A 77 -0.89 -0.89 7.46
N MET A 78 -1.54 0.13 8.01
CA MET A 78 -0.93 1.03 9.00
C MET A 78 -0.58 0.29 10.31
N ASN A 79 -1.43 -0.65 10.72
CA ASN A 79 -1.27 -1.40 11.97
C ASN A 79 -0.34 -2.61 11.83
N ASN A 80 0.07 -2.96 10.61
CA ASN A 80 0.96 -4.09 10.33
C ASN A 80 2.39 -3.63 10.02
N LYS A 81 3.36 -4.53 10.22
CA LYS A 81 4.78 -4.25 9.93
C LYS A 81 5.11 -4.47 8.46
N ILE A 82 5.99 -3.63 7.94
CA ILE A 82 6.65 -3.79 6.64
C ILE A 82 8.07 -4.26 6.93
N LYS A 83 8.40 -5.50 6.56
CA LYS A 83 9.73 -6.11 6.79
C LYS A 83 10.19 -6.22 8.25
N GLY A 84 9.26 -6.44 9.18
CA GLY A 84 9.58 -6.76 10.59
C GLY A 84 10.10 -5.61 11.42
#